data_AF-A0A085B9G5-F1
#
_entry.id   AF-A0A085B9G5-F1
#
_cell.length_a   1.000
_cell.length_b   1.000
_cell.length_c   1.000
_cell.angle_alpha   90.00
_cell.angle_beta   90.00
_cell.angle_gamma   90.00
#
_symmetry.space_group_name_H-M   'P 1'
#
loop_
_entity.id
_entity.type
_entity.pdbx_description
1 polymer ?
#
loop_
_entity_poly.entity_id
_entity_poly.type
_entity_poly.pdbx_seq_one_letter_code
_entity_poly.pdbx_strand_id
1 'polypeptide(L)'
;MELEGDVFESLKSSYKIYEKQNVKQYIEVRNKMSDQILDYGKRVASFTDNFANGFQKSALSLVTFFSSLIVTRILATPKNNSDFIMYSTLITIVFIGITSVYMIISRFELNEQEIRFKKSYKDFKTRYTDLLTEEDIARILNNDEEHNSDLLYIKKKKKWYTTLWIIVLVLILIATIIYYICGNVNQTSPENIVPMPKFI
;
A
#
# COMPACT_ATOMS: atom_id res chain seq x y z
N MET A 1 -20.46 -13.62 66.28
CA MET A 1 -20.95 -14.79 65.53
C MET A 1 -19.72 -15.53 65.05
N GLU A 2 -19.31 -16.55 65.79
CA GLU A 2 -18.30 -17.51 65.31
C GLU A 2 -19.04 -18.54 64.46
N LEU A 3 -18.70 -18.59 63.16
CA LEU A 3 -19.24 -19.59 62.26
C LEU A 3 -18.29 -20.81 62.31
N GLU A 4 -18.65 -21.84 63.08
CA GLU A 4 -17.96 -23.14 63.09
C GLU A 4 -18.77 -24.19 62.30
N GLY A 5 -18.05 -25.06 61.56
CA GLY A 5 -18.61 -26.20 60.83
C GLY A 5 -18.79 -25.99 59.31
N ASP A 6 -19.45 -26.97 58.67
CA ASP A 6 -19.66 -27.17 57.22
C ASP A 6 -20.02 -25.91 56.41
N VAL A 7 -20.64 -24.90 57.05
CA VAL A 7 -20.97 -23.59 56.47
C VAL A 7 -19.71 -22.76 56.18
N PHE A 8 -18.73 -22.72 57.09
CA PHE A 8 -17.47 -21.99 56.88
C PHE A 8 -16.66 -22.59 55.73
N GLU A 9 -16.57 -23.93 55.67
CA GLU A 9 -15.90 -24.63 54.57
C GLU A 9 -16.66 -24.45 53.24
N SER A 10 -18.00 -24.44 53.25
CA SER A 10 -18.82 -24.12 52.08
C SER A 10 -18.62 -22.69 51.60
N LEU A 11 -18.48 -21.72 52.52
CA LEU A 11 -18.26 -20.31 52.20
C LEU A 11 -16.85 -20.09 51.63
N LYS A 12 -15.84 -20.75 52.21
CA LYS A 12 -14.46 -20.79 51.71
C LYS A 12 -14.36 -21.45 50.33
N SER A 13 -15.07 -22.56 50.12
CA SER A 13 -15.16 -23.23 48.81
C SER A 13 -15.82 -22.33 47.77
N SER A 14 -16.94 -21.69 48.12
CA SER A 14 -17.67 -20.76 47.23
C SER A 14 -16.83 -19.54 46.85
N TYR A 15 -16.11 -18.95 47.81
CA TYR A 15 -15.18 -17.86 47.55
C TYR A 15 -14.04 -18.28 46.62
N LYS A 16 -13.46 -19.47 46.85
CA LYS A 16 -12.41 -20.02 45.97
C LYS A 16 -12.91 -20.30 44.56
N ILE A 17 -14.17 -20.72 44.40
CA ILE A 17 -14.80 -20.89 43.09
C ILE A 17 -14.99 -19.54 42.40
N TYR A 18 -15.50 -18.53 43.12
CA TYR A 18 -15.66 -17.17 42.62
C TYR A 18 -14.33 -16.57 42.15
N GLU A 19 -13.28 -16.66 42.98
CA GLU A 19 -11.93 -16.19 42.63
C GLU A 19 -11.42 -16.86 41.34
N LYS A 20 -11.53 -18.19 41.23
CA LYS A 20 -11.15 -18.93 40.01
C LYS A 20 -11.94 -18.46 38.79
N GLN A 21 -13.24 -18.21 38.92
CA GLN A 21 -14.08 -17.73 37.83
C GLN A 21 -13.68 -16.32 37.39
N ASN A 22 -13.40 -15.40 38.32
CA ASN A 22 -12.96 -14.05 38.00
C ASN A 22 -11.58 -14.03 37.33
N VAL A 23 -10.63 -14.83 37.83
CA VAL A 23 -9.31 -14.98 37.20
C VAL A 23 -9.46 -15.52 35.78
N LYS A 24 -10.34 -16.51 35.57
CA LYS A 24 -10.62 -17.06 34.24
C LYS A 24 -11.22 -15.99 33.31
N GLN A 25 -12.17 -15.20 33.77
CA GLN A 25 -12.78 -14.11 33.00
C GLN A 25 -11.75 -13.04 32.63
N TYR A 26 -10.88 -12.64 33.56
CA TYR A 26 -9.80 -11.70 33.29
C TYR A 26 -8.84 -12.22 32.21
N ILE A 27 -8.42 -13.49 32.29
CA ILE A 27 -7.58 -14.13 31.27
C ILE A 27 -8.29 -14.13 29.92
N GLU A 28 -9.59 -14.42 29.89
CA GLU A 28 -10.37 -14.42 28.65
C GLU A 28 -10.45 -13.03 28.01
N VAL A 29 -10.68 -11.98 28.80
CA VAL A 29 -10.68 -10.59 28.33
C VAL A 29 -9.30 -10.21 27.77
N ARG A 30 -8.22 -10.52 28.50
CA ARG A 30 -6.85 -10.27 28.05
C ARG A 30 -6.53 -10.98 26.74
N ASN A 31 -6.94 -12.24 26.59
CA ASN A 31 -6.72 -13.00 25.36
C ASN A 31 -7.50 -12.39 24.19
N LYS A 32 -8.78 -12.03 24.39
CA LYS A 32 -9.58 -11.35 23.36
C LYS A 32 -8.97 -10.02 22.91
N MET A 33 -8.44 -9.23 23.85
CA MET A 33 -7.71 -8.00 23.50
C MET A 33 -6.46 -8.32 22.67
N SER A 34 -5.70 -9.35 23.04
CA SER A 34 -4.50 -9.77 22.31
C SER A 34 -4.85 -10.24 20.89
N ASP A 35 -5.89 -11.06 20.74
CA ASP A 35 -6.37 -11.53 19.43
C ASP A 35 -6.81 -10.35 18.54
N GLN A 36 -7.51 -9.37 19.12
CA GLN A 36 -7.96 -8.18 18.40
C GLN A 36 -6.79 -7.29 17.91
N ILE A 37 -5.71 -7.22 18.68
CA ILE A 37 -4.48 -6.54 18.27
C ILE A 37 -3.79 -7.28 17.12
N LEU A 38 -3.68 -8.60 17.19
CA LEU A 38 -3.12 -9.39 16.08
C LEU A 38 -3.93 -9.22 14.80
N ASP A 39 -5.26 -9.14 14.90
CA ASP A 39 -6.15 -8.88 13.76
C ASP A 39 -5.98 -7.47 13.18
N TYR A 40 -5.65 -6.49 14.02
CA TYR A 40 -5.24 -5.16 13.58
C TYR A 40 -3.93 -5.21 12.77
N GLY A 41 -2.92 -5.93 13.25
CA GLY A 41 -1.67 -6.13 12.49
C GLY A 41 -1.91 -6.81 11.14
N LYS A 42 -2.74 -7.87 11.09
CA LYS A 42 -3.13 -8.51 9.81
C LYS A 42 -3.83 -7.54 8.85
N ARG A 43 -4.71 -6.68 9.37
CA ARG A 43 -5.39 -5.67 8.56
C ARG A 43 -4.41 -4.66 7.99
N VAL A 44 -3.42 -4.22 8.79
CA VAL A 44 -2.33 -3.34 8.37
C VAL A 44 -1.51 -3.94 7.25
N ALA A 45 -1.10 -5.20 7.41
CA ALA A 45 -0.42 -5.95 6.35
C ALA A 45 -1.27 -5.98 5.07
N SER A 46 -2.55 -6.35 5.18
CA SER A 46 -3.46 -6.47 4.03
C SER A 46 -3.58 -5.18 3.22
N PHE A 47 -3.86 -4.04 3.85
CA PHE A 47 -4.04 -2.80 3.09
C PHE A 47 -2.73 -2.21 2.58
N THR A 48 -1.63 -2.47 3.27
CA THR A 48 -0.29 -2.07 2.82
C THR A 48 0.13 -2.90 1.61
N ASP A 49 -0.17 -4.19 1.60
CA ASP A 49 0.08 -5.07 0.46
C ASP A 49 -0.82 -4.74 -0.72
N ASN A 50 -2.08 -4.34 -0.49
CA ASN A 50 -2.95 -3.84 -1.55
C ASN A 50 -2.36 -2.60 -2.24
N PHE A 51 -1.78 -1.66 -1.47
CA PHE A 51 -1.08 -0.51 -2.03
C PHE A 51 0.16 -0.93 -2.85
N ALA A 52 0.97 -1.85 -2.32
CA ALA A 52 2.12 -2.40 -3.03
C ALA A 52 1.73 -3.11 -4.33
N ASN A 53 0.65 -3.89 -4.31
CA ASN A 53 0.09 -4.58 -5.46
C ASN A 53 -0.44 -3.60 -6.51
N GLY A 54 -1.03 -2.48 -6.09
CA GLY A 54 -1.42 -1.38 -7.00
C GLY A 54 -0.22 -0.85 -7.78
N PHE A 55 0.90 -0.58 -7.09
CA PHE A 55 2.16 -0.23 -7.74
C PHE A 55 2.64 -1.32 -8.71
N GLN A 56 2.75 -2.57 -8.28
CA GLN A 56 3.24 -3.68 -9.12
C GLN A 56 2.41 -3.85 -10.40
N LYS A 57 1.07 -3.81 -10.28
CA LYS A 57 0.16 -3.89 -11.43
C LYS A 57 0.35 -2.72 -12.39
N SER A 58 0.51 -1.51 -11.87
CA SER A 58 0.79 -0.34 -12.70
C SER A 58 2.13 -0.46 -13.43
N ALA A 59 3.17 -0.93 -12.74
CA ALA A 59 4.50 -1.13 -13.32
C ALA A 59 4.47 -2.21 -14.42
N LEU A 60 3.77 -3.33 -14.18
CA LEU A 60 3.59 -4.39 -15.18
C LEU A 60 2.81 -3.88 -16.41
N SER A 61 1.81 -3.02 -16.19
CA SER A 61 1.06 -2.39 -17.27
C SER A 61 1.95 -1.50 -18.13
N LEU A 62 2.85 -0.72 -17.52
CA LEU A 62 3.85 0.07 -18.23
C LEU A 62 4.78 -0.82 -19.07
N VAL A 63 5.33 -1.88 -18.47
CA VAL A 63 6.21 -2.83 -19.18
C VAL A 63 5.49 -3.44 -20.39
N THR A 64 4.25 -3.86 -20.23
CA THR A 64 3.43 -4.43 -21.31
C THR A 64 3.17 -3.41 -22.42
N PHE A 65 2.82 -2.18 -22.05
CA PHE A 65 2.58 -1.09 -22.99
C PHE A 65 3.83 -0.77 -23.83
N PHE A 66 5.00 -0.60 -23.20
CA PHE A 66 6.25 -0.32 -23.91
C PHE A 66 6.69 -1.50 -24.78
N SER A 67 6.51 -2.74 -24.32
CA SER A 67 6.79 -3.92 -25.13
C SER A 67 5.95 -3.93 -26.41
N SER A 68 4.65 -3.59 -26.30
CA SER A 68 3.76 -3.46 -27.46
C SER A 68 4.19 -2.35 -28.42
N LEU A 69 4.60 -1.18 -27.90
CA LEU A 69 5.14 -0.10 -28.73
C LEU A 69 6.38 -0.53 -29.52
N ILE A 70 7.30 -1.26 -28.90
CA ILE A 70 8.52 -1.76 -29.56
C ILE A 70 8.15 -2.74 -30.68
N VAL A 71 7.29 -3.73 -30.41
CA VAL A 71 6.86 -4.71 -31.42
C VAL A 71 6.17 -4.00 -32.59
N THR A 72 5.27 -3.07 -32.30
CA THR A 72 4.55 -2.31 -33.33
C THR A 72 5.52 -1.49 -34.18
N ARG A 73 6.55 -0.90 -33.57
CA ARG A 73 7.57 -0.12 -34.29
C ARG A 73 8.39 -0.98 -35.24
N ILE A 74 8.76 -2.20 -34.83
CA ILE A 74 9.54 -3.14 -35.67
C ILE A 74 8.71 -3.61 -36.88
N LEU A 75 7.39 -3.82 -36.68
CA LEU A 75 6.49 -4.28 -37.74
C LEU A 75 6.02 -3.16 -38.67
N ALA A 76 6.01 -1.91 -38.21
CA ALA A 76 5.59 -0.76 -39.01
C ALA A 76 6.68 -0.41 -40.05
N THR A 77 6.47 -0.83 -41.30
CA THR A 77 7.28 -0.45 -42.49
C THR A 77 7.47 1.08 -42.57
N PRO A 78 8.65 1.61 -42.96
CA PRO A 78 9.12 2.98 -42.70
C PRO A 78 8.37 4.14 -43.40
N LYS A 79 7.17 3.93 -43.92
CA LYS A 79 6.52 4.86 -44.86
C LYS A 79 6.19 6.23 -44.24
N ASN A 80 5.83 6.30 -42.95
CA ASN A 80 5.62 7.56 -42.20
C ASN A 80 6.21 7.48 -40.77
N ASN A 81 7.54 7.62 -40.65
CA ASN A 81 8.21 7.57 -39.34
C ASN A 81 7.83 8.73 -38.41
N SER A 82 7.55 9.92 -38.95
CA SER A 82 7.20 11.13 -38.17
C SER A 82 5.89 10.97 -37.42
N ASP A 83 4.84 10.53 -38.12
CA ASP A 83 3.50 10.39 -37.55
C ASP A 83 3.50 9.34 -36.44
N PHE A 84 4.20 8.22 -36.66
CA PHE A 84 4.33 7.18 -35.65
C PHE A 84 5.00 7.71 -34.36
N ILE A 85 6.12 8.45 -34.49
CA ILE A 85 6.82 9.02 -33.33
C ILE A 85 5.93 10.03 -32.59
N MET A 86 5.20 10.89 -33.32
CA MET A 86 4.30 11.87 -32.74
C MET A 86 3.15 11.20 -31.96
N TYR A 87 2.43 10.26 -32.59
CA TYR A 87 1.30 9.58 -31.94
C TYR A 87 1.74 8.68 -30.78
N SER A 88 2.83 7.93 -30.92
CA SER A 88 3.35 7.08 -29.83
C SER A 88 3.79 7.91 -28.62
N THR A 89 4.42 9.07 -28.84
CA THR A 89 4.79 10.02 -27.78
C THR A 89 3.56 10.58 -27.07
N LEU A 90 2.55 11.01 -27.83
CA LEU A 90 1.31 11.56 -27.27
C LEU A 90 0.57 10.53 -26.40
N ILE A 91 0.40 9.29 -26.90
CA ILE A 91 -0.27 8.22 -26.15
C ILE A 91 0.52 7.89 -24.88
N THR A 92 1.86 7.87 -24.95
CA THR A 92 2.71 7.62 -23.79
C THR A 92 2.54 8.69 -22.71
N ILE A 93 2.49 9.97 -23.09
CA ILE A 93 2.26 11.08 -22.13
C ILE A 93 0.89 10.95 -21.45
N VAL A 94 -0.16 10.64 -22.22
CA VAL A 94 -1.51 10.40 -21.67
C VAL A 94 -1.48 9.23 -20.69
N PHE A 95 -0.78 8.15 -21.03
CA PHE A 95 -0.67 6.96 -20.20
C PHE A 95 0.10 7.21 -18.88
N ILE A 96 1.15 8.02 -18.92
CA ILE A 96 1.85 8.52 -17.72
C ILE A 96 0.88 9.33 -16.85
N GLY A 97 0.07 10.21 -17.46
CA GLY A 97 -0.95 11.00 -16.76
C GLY A 97 -1.96 10.13 -16.03
N ILE A 98 -2.54 9.13 -16.72
CA ILE A 98 -3.49 8.18 -16.12
C ILE A 98 -2.85 7.40 -14.97
N THR A 99 -1.62 6.92 -15.15
CA THR A 99 -0.89 6.19 -14.10
C THR A 99 -0.60 7.07 -12.89
N SER A 100 -0.30 8.35 -13.11
CA SER A 100 -0.08 9.33 -12.05
C SER A 100 -1.35 9.59 -11.25
N VAL A 101 -2.50 9.72 -11.91
CA VAL A 101 -3.81 9.84 -11.25
C VAL A 101 -4.13 8.59 -10.43
N TYR A 102 -3.89 7.40 -11.00
CA TYR A 102 -4.08 6.14 -10.28
C TYR A 102 -3.20 6.05 -9.01
N MET A 103 -1.94 6.49 -9.08
CA MET A 103 -1.07 6.59 -7.90
C MET A 103 -1.66 7.52 -6.82
N ILE A 104 -2.22 8.68 -7.21
CA ILE A 104 -2.84 9.62 -6.26
C ILE A 104 -4.04 8.99 -5.57
N ILE A 105 -4.93 8.34 -6.33
CA ILE A 105 -6.11 7.65 -5.79
C ILE A 105 -5.69 6.56 -4.82
N SER A 106 -4.72 5.72 -5.20
CA SER A 106 -4.21 4.63 -4.36
C SER A 106 -3.59 5.16 -3.05
N ARG A 107 -2.89 6.29 -3.11
CA ARG A 107 -2.33 6.95 -1.92
C ARG A 107 -3.41 7.52 -1.01
N PHE A 108 -4.48 8.09 -1.58
CA PHE A 108 -5.62 8.58 -0.83
C PHE A 108 -6.33 7.43 -0.11
N GLU A 109 -6.59 6.33 -0.81
CA GLU A 109 -7.21 5.13 -0.23
C GLU A 109 -6.41 4.57 0.95
N LEU A 110 -5.08 4.46 0.82
CA LEU A 110 -4.22 4.03 1.92
C LEU A 110 -4.28 5.00 3.12
N ASN A 111 -4.43 6.31 2.87
CA ASN A 111 -4.56 7.32 3.91
C ASN A 111 -5.88 7.19 4.68
N GLU A 112 -6.98 6.95 3.98
CA GLU A 112 -8.28 6.70 4.61
C GLU A 112 -8.26 5.44 5.48
N GLN A 113 -7.58 4.39 5.01
CA GLN A 113 -7.41 3.17 5.79
C GLN A 113 -6.53 3.38 7.04
N GLU A 114 -5.47 4.18 6.95
CA GLU A 114 -4.67 4.60 8.11
C GLU A 114 -5.49 5.38 9.14
N ILE A 115 -6.34 6.31 8.70
CA ILE A 115 -7.22 7.09 9.58
C ILE A 115 -8.23 6.17 10.27
N ARG A 116 -8.88 5.28 9.50
CA ARG A 116 -9.85 4.32 10.04
C ARG A 116 -9.20 3.35 11.02
N PHE A 117 -7.96 2.95 10.77
CA PHE A 117 -7.17 2.10 11.66
C PHE A 117 -6.92 2.77 13.02
N LYS A 118 -6.42 4.01 13.03
CA LYS A 118 -6.22 4.79 14.27
C LYS A 118 -7.51 4.95 15.07
N LYS A 119 -8.61 5.26 14.37
CA LYS A 119 -9.92 5.36 15.01
C LYS A 119 -10.37 4.03 15.61
N SER A 120 -10.23 2.94 14.85
CA SER A 120 -10.61 1.60 15.32
C SER A 120 -9.85 1.20 16.58
N TYR A 121 -8.56 1.52 16.65
CA TYR A 121 -7.73 1.27 17.83
C TYR A 121 -8.18 2.06 19.06
N LYS A 122 -8.47 3.36 18.87
CA LYS A 122 -9.00 4.21 19.95
C LYS A 122 -10.35 3.70 20.46
N ASP A 123 -11.29 3.43 19.54
CA ASP A 123 -12.61 2.90 19.88
C ASP A 123 -12.51 1.54 20.55
N PHE A 124 -11.50 0.73 20.22
CA PHE A 124 -11.21 -0.52 20.90
C PHE A 124 -10.79 -0.29 22.35
N LYS A 125 -9.80 0.58 22.62
CA LYS A 125 -9.37 0.89 24.00
C LYS A 125 -10.54 1.35 24.86
N THR A 126 -11.33 2.30 24.35
CA THR A 126 -12.49 2.86 25.07
C THR A 126 -13.57 1.82 25.38
N ARG A 127 -13.71 0.73 24.63
CA ARG A 127 -14.70 -0.32 24.96
C ARG A 127 -14.30 -1.16 26.16
N TYR A 128 -13.00 -1.24 26.47
CA TYR A 128 -12.50 -2.06 27.58
C TYR A 128 -12.35 -1.27 28.87
N THR A 129 -12.45 0.07 28.85
CA THR A 129 -12.42 0.91 30.05
C THR A 129 -13.61 0.68 30.99
N ASP A 130 -14.70 0.12 30.48
CA ASP A 130 -15.86 -0.27 31.30
C ASP A 130 -15.59 -1.51 32.17
N LEU A 131 -14.57 -2.31 31.82
CA LEU A 131 -14.26 -3.60 32.45
C LEU A 131 -12.88 -3.63 33.11
N LEU A 132 -11.96 -2.78 32.65
CA LEU A 132 -10.56 -2.76 33.06
C LEU A 132 -10.13 -1.33 33.39
N THR A 133 -9.16 -1.20 34.28
CA THR A 133 -8.51 0.08 34.54
C THR A 133 -7.64 0.51 33.36
N GLU A 134 -7.41 1.81 33.22
CA GLU A 134 -6.51 2.34 32.18
C GLU A 134 -5.09 1.76 32.31
N GLU A 135 -4.64 1.51 33.55
CA GLU A 135 -3.35 0.88 33.84
C GLU A 135 -3.29 -0.57 33.36
N ASP A 136 -4.38 -1.34 33.52
CA ASP A 136 -4.46 -2.71 33.03
C ASP A 136 -4.45 -2.74 31.50
N ILE A 137 -5.20 -1.85 30.86
CA ILE A 137 -5.22 -1.73 29.39
C ILE A 137 -3.83 -1.37 28.87
N ALA A 138 -3.17 -0.38 29.47
CA ALA A 138 -1.81 0.03 29.09
C ALA A 138 -0.81 -1.13 29.23
N ARG A 139 -0.93 -1.94 30.28
CA ARG A 139 -0.08 -3.12 30.49
C ARG A 139 -0.35 -4.23 29.49
N ILE A 140 -1.63 -4.53 29.21
CA ILE A 140 -2.02 -5.56 28.23
C ILE A 140 -1.55 -5.17 26.83
N LEU A 141 -1.65 -3.89 26.47
CA LEU A 141 -1.28 -3.36 25.15
C LEU A 141 0.19 -2.92 25.06
N ASN A 142 0.99 -3.21 26.09
CA ASN A 142 2.40 -2.78 26.19
C ASN A 142 2.63 -1.30 25.83
N ASN A 143 1.82 -0.40 26.40
CA ASN A 143 1.83 1.04 26.12
C ASN A 143 1.67 1.39 24.62
N ASP A 144 0.78 0.67 23.93
CA ASP A 144 0.46 0.86 22.51
C ASP A 144 1.65 0.59 21.55
N GLU A 145 2.68 -0.14 21.99
CA GLU A 145 3.90 -0.39 21.20
C GLU A 145 3.59 -1.01 19.83
N GLU A 146 2.78 -2.07 19.78
CA GLU A 146 2.43 -2.76 18.54
C GLU A 146 1.65 -1.85 17.58
N HIS A 147 0.69 -1.08 18.10
CA HIS A 147 -0.05 -0.09 17.31
C HIS A 147 0.87 0.98 16.73
N ASN A 148 1.80 1.49 17.52
CA ASN A 148 2.77 2.48 17.07
C ASN A 148 3.74 1.92 16.02
N SER A 149 4.18 0.67 16.20
CA SER A 149 5.00 -0.07 15.24
C SER A 149 4.26 -0.22 13.90
N ASP A 150 2.98 -0.60 13.93
CA ASP A 150 2.13 -0.69 12.74
C ASP A 150 1.99 0.65 12.02
N LEU A 151 1.77 1.75 12.75
CA LEU A 151 1.71 3.08 12.16
C LEU A 151 3.02 3.49 11.48
N LEU A 152 4.16 3.14 12.07
CA LEU A 152 5.47 3.36 11.46
C LEU A 152 5.66 2.51 10.21
N TYR A 153 5.23 1.25 10.26
CA TYR A 153 5.26 0.34 9.12
C TYR A 153 4.47 0.88 7.92
N ILE A 154 3.23 1.35 8.15
CA ILE A 154 2.38 1.98 7.12
C ILE A 154 3.09 3.17 6.51
N LYS A 155 3.59 4.11 7.34
CA LYS A 155 4.29 5.31 6.86
C LYS A 155 5.53 4.96 6.03
N LYS A 156 6.33 3.99 6.49
CA LYS A 156 7.53 3.52 5.80
C LYS A 156 7.19 2.94 4.43
N LYS A 157 6.21 2.03 4.37
CA LYS A 157 5.77 1.38 3.12
C LYS A 157 5.13 2.36 2.16
N LYS A 158 4.25 3.25 2.65
CA LYS A 158 3.66 4.34 1.87
C LYS A 158 4.74 5.20 1.21
N LYS A 159 5.74 5.65 1.98
CA LYS A 159 6.85 6.46 1.45
C LYS A 159 7.67 5.67 0.44
N TRP A 160 8.09 4.46 0.78
CA TRP A 160 8.92 3.62 -0.08
C TRP A 160 8.28 3.38 -1.45
N TYR A 161 7.05 2.86 -1.50
CA TYR A 161 6.39 2.56 -2.77
C TYR A 161 6.03 3.82 -3.55
N THR A 162 5.62 4.91 -2.88
CA THR A 162 5.38 6.18 -3.56
C THR A 162 6.66 6.71 -4.22
N THR A 163 7.80 6.65 -3.53
CA THR A 163 9.09 7.07 -4.08
C THR A 163 9.50 6.21 -5.27
N LEU A 164 9.38 4.89 -5.18
CA LEU A 164 9.66 3.99 -6.31
C LEU A 164 8.74 4.30 -7.51
N TRP A 165 7.46 4.52 -7.26
CA TRP A 165 6.49 4.82 -8.30
C TRP A 165 6.83 6.11 -9.05
N ILE A 166 7.17 7.18 -8.32
CA ILE A 166 7.61 8.45 -8.91
C ILE A 166 8.89 8.26 -9.73
N ILE A 167 9.87 7.52 -9.21
CA ILE A 167 11.12 7.24 -9.95
C ILE A 167 10.82 6.56 -11.28
N VAL A 168 9.96 5.55 -11.30
CA VAL A 168 9.57 4.85 -12.53
C VAL A 168 8.90 5.80 -13.53
N LEU A 169 7.97 6.65 -13.07
CA LEU A 169 7.30 7.62 -13.95
C LEU A 169 8.27 8.65 -14.51
N VAL A 170 9.20 9.15 -13.71
CA VAL A 170 10.23 10.11 -14.14
C VAL A 170 11.18 9.49 -15.16
N LEU A 171 11.63 8.25 -14.93
CA LEU A 171 12.49 7.54 -15.88
C LEU A 171 11.79 7.37 -17.24
N ILE A 172 10.52 7.00 -17.22
CA ILE A 172 9.71 6.83 -18.43
C ILE A 172 9.50 8.18 -19.15
N LEU A 173 9.25 9.26 -18.39
CA LEU A 173 9.12 10.59 -18.96
C LEU A 173 10.41 11.01 -19.67
N ILE A 174 11.56 10.82 -19.03
CA ILE A 174 12.88 11.12 -19.62
C ILE A 174 13.11 10.28 -20.88
N ALA A 175 12.84 8.98 -20.82
CA ALA A 175 12.97 8.09 -21.98
C ALA A 175 12.08 8.54 -23.15
N THR A 176 10.86 8.99 -22.86
CA THR A 176 9.91 9.51 -23.85
C THR A 176 10.43 10.80 -24.50
N ILE A 177 11.00 11.71 -23.72
CA ILE A 177 11.61 12.95 -24.23
C ILE A 177 12.81 12.63 -25.13
N ILE A 178 13.70 11.73 -24.70
CA ILE A 178 14.86 11.30 -25.51
C ILE A 178 14.39 10.66 -26.82
N TYR A 179 13.39 9.79 -26.76
CA TYR A 179 12.81 9.14 -27.93
C TYR A 179 12.26 10.18 -28.92
N TYR A 180 11.53 11.18 -28.44
CA TYR A 180 11.00 12.25 -29.27
C TYR A 180 12.11 13.09 -29.94
N ILE A 181 13.13 13.50 -29.18
CA ILE A 181 14.26 14.29 -29.71
C ILE A 181 15.05 13.50 -30.75
N CYS A 182 15.44 12.26 -30.44
CA CYS A 182 16.19 11.40 -31.37
C CYS A 182 15.38 11.11 -32.64
N GLY A 183 14.07 10.88 -32.49
CA GLY A 183 13.15 10.68 -33.60
C GLY A 183 13.06 11.86 -34.56
N ASN A 184 13.16 13.10 -34.06
CA ASN A 184 13.17 14.31 -34.86
C ASN A 184 14.55 14.59 -35.50
N VAL A 185 15.65 14.34 -34.80
CA VAL A 185 17.02 14.55 -35.33
C VAL A 185 17.27 13.67 -36.57
N ASN A 186 16.85 12.40 -36.53
CA ASN A 186 17.02 11.46 -37.65
C ASN A 186 16.27 11.86 -38.93
N GLN A 187 15.32 12.80 -38.86
CA GLN A 187 14.58 13.32 -40.03
C GLN A 187 15.32 14.47 -40.74
N THR A 188 16.35 15.07 -40.12
CA THR A 188 17.06 16.25 -40.63
C THR A 188 18.38 15.96 -41.35
N SER A 189 18.77 14.68 -41.50
CA SER A 189 19.99 14.31 -42.25
C SER A 189 19.80 14.46 -43.77
N PRO A 190 20.71 15.15 -44.50
CA PRO A 190 20.53 15.56 -45.89
C PRO A 190 20.83 14.47 -46.93
N GLU A 191 20.66 13.18 -46.63
CA GLU A 191 21.05 12.10 -47.56
C GLU A 191 20.06 11.80 -48.69
N ASN A 192 18.93 12.54 -48.78
CA ASN A 192 17.93 12.37 -49.84
C ASN A 192 17.97 13.45 -50.95
N ILE A 193 19.08 14.17 -51.11
CA ILE A 193 19.25 15.19 -52.18
C ILE A 193 20.49 14.88 -53.02
N VAL A 194 20.50 13.73 -53.71
CA VAL A 194 21.33 13.58 -54.92
C VAL A 194 20.42 13.08 -56.03
N PRO A 195 19.90 13.96 -56.90
CA PRO A 195 19.30 13.49 -58.14
C PRO A 195 20.44 12.91 -58.99
N MET A 196 20.35 11.62 -59.33
CA MET A 196 21.21 11.04 -60.37
C MET A 196 21.08 11.91 -61.64
N PRO A 197 22.18 12.41 -62.21
CA PRO A 197 22.12 13.04 -63.52
C PRO A 197 21.71 11.98 -64.54
N LYS A 198 20.63 12.24 -65.27
CA LYS A 198 20.29 11.50 -66.48
C LYS A 198 21.40 11.77 -67.50
N PHE A 199 22.30 10.81 -67.68
CA PHE A 199 23.17 10.79 -68.84
C PHE A 199 22.43 10.12 -70.00
N ILE A 200 22.33 10.92 -71.06
CA ILE A 200 21.90 10.75 -72.46
C ILE A 200 21.61 9.32 -72.92
#